data_AF-A0A9E8RWF6-F1
#
_entry.id   AF-A0A9E8RWF6-F1
#
_cell.length_a   1.000
_cell.length_b   1.000
_cell.length_c   1.000
_cell.angle_alpha   90.00
_cell.angle_beta   90.00
_cell.angle_gamma   90.00
#
_symmetry.space_group_name_H-M   'P 1'
#
loop_
_entity.id
_entity.type
_entity.pdbx_description
1 polymer ?
#
loop_
_entity_poly.entity_id
_entity_poly.type
_entity_poly.pdbx_seq_one_letter_code
_entity_poly.pdbx_strand_id
1 'polypeptide(L)'
;MSKKENIVRYAIIFFAIFLVVAAFSFRQRAVGEADDWKVVVTHISENRKDPPKVILYRSDDGSHWLITYTIDRTDKNRFTAIASRQLPKAPESLIGDKENTGVWVEMQENWHFFNEQLKEEKRDTHYRKEGTSEGVPFQIDEEKTIIVSTGGHPIRFKVEPDDQVVSVCPLTVDRSLWLLLLENDVKVVVSE
;
A
#
# COMPACT_ATOMS: atom_id res chain seq x y z
N MET A 1 8.51 37.98 -47.58
CA MET A 1 7.79 36.80 -47.03
C MET A 1 6.33 37.14 -46.92
N SER A 2 5.47 36.31 -47.55
CA SER A 2 4.05 36.59 -47.72
C SER A 2 3.31 36.46 -46.39
N LYS A 3 2.37 37.37 -46.08
CA LYS A 3 1.56 37.33 -44.84
C LYS A 3 0.92 35.94 -44.59
N LYS A 4 0.64 35.19 -45.64
CA LYS A 4 0.09 33.82 -45.59
C LYS A 4 1.07 32.81 -44.99
N GLU A 5 2.36 32.94 -45.25
CA GLU A 5 3.41 32.02 -44.77
C GLU A 5 3.59 32.13 -43.24
N ASN A 6 3.55 33.36 -42.73
CA ASN A 6 3.62 33.61 -41.29
C ASN A 6 2.38 33.08 -40.56
N ILE A 7 1.18 33.25 -41.13
CA ILE A 7 -0.07 32.74 -40.53
C ILE A 7 -0.04 31.20 -40.44
N VAL A 8 0.40 30.52 -41.48
CA VAL A 8 0.51 29.05 -41.48
C VAL A 8 1.52 28.59 -40.43
N ARG A 9 2.66 29.29 -40.29
CA ARG A 9 3.66 28.96 -39.28
C ARG A 9 3.14 29.10 -37.85
N TYR A 10 2.39 30.17 -37.56
CA TYR A 10 1.77 30.36 -36.25
C TYR A 10 0.65 29.33 -35.99
N ALA A 11 -0.13 28.96 -37.01
CA ALA A 11 -1.16 27.94 -36.87
C ALA A 11 -0.56 26.57 -36.51
N ILE A 12 0.55 26.18 -37.13
CA ILE A 12 1.24 24.91 -36.83
C ILE A 12 1.82 24.93 -35.40
N ILE A 13 2.43 26.04 -34.98
CA ILE A 13 2.98 26.18 -33.62
C ILE A 13 1.86 26.08 -32.60
N PHE A 14 0.75 26.79 -32.81
CA PHE A 14 -0.39 26.76 -31.90
C PHE A 14 -1.03 25.35 -31.83
N PHE A 15 -1.14 24.67 -32.97
CA PHE A 15 -1.63 23.30 -33.03
C PHE A 15 -0.71 22.31 -32.30
N ALA A 16 0.61 22.45 -32.43
CA ALA A 16 1.57 21.63 -31.72
C ALA A 16 1.52 21.87 -30.20
N ILE A 17 1.44 23.13 -29.76
CA ILE A 17 1.27 23.47 -28.34
C ILE A 17 -0.04 22.89 -27.81
N PHE A 18 -1.13 23.02 -28.56
CA PHE A 18 -2.43 22.46 -28.19
C PHE A 18 -2.38 20.94 -28.04
N LEU A 19 -1.73 20.22 -28.97
CA LEU A 19 -1.54 18.77 -28.86
C LEU A 19 -0.72 18.37 -27.64
N VAL A 20 0.35 19.10 -27.32
CA VAL A 20 1.17 18.83 -26.12
C VAL A 20 0.35 19.05 -24.85
N VAL A 21 -0.39 20.16 -24.75
CA VAL A 21 -1.24 20.45 -23.60
C VAL A 21 -2.35 19.40 -23.48
N ALA A 22 -3.02 19.04 -24.57
CA ALA A 22 -4.06 18.02 -24.57
C ALA A 22 -3.52 16.65 -24.16
N ALA A 23 -2.34 16.24 -24.66
CA ALA A 23 -1.69 14.99 -24.27
C ALA A 23 -1.30 14.98 -22.78
N PHE A 24 -0.76 16.09 -22.26
CA PHE A 24 -0.44 16.21 -20.83
C PHE A 24 -1.69 16.20 -19.95
N SER A 25 -2.75 16.90 -20.35
CA SER A 25 -4.03 16.88 -19.63
C SER A 25 -4.71 15.52 -19.66
N PHE A 26 -4.60 14.78 -20.77
CA PHE A 26 -5.12 13.41 -20.87
C PHE A 26 -4.32 12.45 -19.98
N ARG A 27 -2.99 12.61 -19.94
CA ARG A 27 -2.12 11.87 -18.99
C ARG A 27 -2.44 12.19 -17.54
N GLN A 28 -2.64 13.46 -17.18
CA GLN A 28 -2.98 13.85 -15.81
C GLN A 28 -4.34 13.32 -15.35
N ARG A 29 -5.31 13.18 -16.25
CA ARG A 29 -6.57 12.49 -15.95
C ARG A 29 -6.42 10.98 -15.77
N ALA A 30 -5.50 10.36 -16.50
CA ALA A 30 -5.18 8.94 -16.32
C ALA A 30 -4.38 8.68 -15.04
N VAL A 31 -3.60 9.66 -14.57
CA VAL A 31 -2.81 9.62 -13.32
C VAL A 31 -3.62 10.17 -12.12
N GLY A 32 -4.95 10.25 -12.26
CA GLY A 32 -5.84 10.96 -11.32
C GLY A 32 -6.46 10.11 -10.22
N GLU A 33 -6.25 8.79 -10.19
CA GLU A 33 -6.58 7.96 -9.02
C GLU A 33 -5.30 7.84 -8.21
N ALA A 34 -5.29 8.42 -7.01
CA ALA A 34 -4.26 8.11 -6.02
C ALA A 34 -4.21 6.59 -5.86
N ASP A 35 -3.02 5.99 -5.90
CA ASP A 35 -2.88 4.57 -5.65
C ASP A 35 -3.48 4.28 -4.28
N ASP A 36 -4.59 3.54 -4.25
CA ASP A 36 -5.24 3.15 -3.01
C ASP A 36 -4.49 1.93 -2.47
N TRP A 37 -3.66 2.15 -1.45
CA TRP A 37 -2.90 1.11 -0.77
C TRP A 37 -3.65 0.62 0.46
N LYS A 38 -3.86 -0.69 0.54
CA LYS A 38 -4.33 -1.35 1.78
C LYS A 38 -3.38 -2.50 2.11
N VAL A 39 -3.08 -2.68 3.39
CA VAL A 39 -2.15 -3.74 3.82
C VAL A 39 -2.60 -4.41 5.11
N VAL A 40 -2.37 -5.71 5.18
CA VAL A 40 -2.65 -6.56 6.34
C VAL A 40 -1.40 -7.37 6.67
N VAL A 41 -1.03 -7.42 7.94
CA VAL A 41 0.09 -8.24 8.41
C VAL A 41 -0.47 -9.60 8.80
N THR A 42 -0.33 -10.58 7.90
CA THR A 42 -0.88 -11.93 8.10
C THR A 42 0.02 -12.84 8.92
N HIS A 43 1.31 -12.51 9.02
CA HIS A 43 2.26 -13.26 9.84
C HIS A 43 3.31 -12.35 10.45
N ILE A 44 3.38 -12.33 11.79
CA ILE A 44 4.42 -11.64 12.56
C ILE A 44 5.55 -12.62 12.79
N SER A 45 6.76 -12.23 12.41
CA SER A 45 7.92 -13.09 12.52
C SER A 45 8.35 -13.32 13.97
N GLU A 46 8.54 -14.60 14.32
CA GLU A 46 9.05 -15.00 15.63
C GLU A 46 10.57 -15.06 15.67
N ASN A 47 11.22 -15.48 14.57
CA ASN A 47 12.67 -15.68 14.52
C ASN A 47 13.28 -15.40 13.13
N ARG A 48 14.61 -15.43 13.02
CA ARG A 48 15.33 -15.07 11.79
C ARG A 48 15.06 -15.97 10.59
N LYS A 49 14.61 -17.21 10.81
CA LYS A 49 14.29 -18.18 9.74
C LYS A 49 12.82 -18.14 9.33
N ASP A 50 12.05 -17.28 9.99
CA ASP A 50 10.61 -17.17 9.83
C ASP A 50 10.29 -15.74 9.33
N PRO A 51 10.29 -15.49 8.01
CA PRO A 51 10.08 -14.13 7.51
C PRO A 51 8.63 -13.68 7.72
N PRO A 52 8.40 -12.42 8.10
CA PRO A 52 7.05 -11.90 8.20
C PRO A 52 6.36 -11.83 6.85
N LYS A 53 5.03 -11.95 6.87
CA LYS A 53 4.19 -11.94 5.68
C LYS A 53 3.17 -10.85 5.76
N VAL A 54 2.97 -10.19 4.62
CA VAL A 54 1.97 -9.14 4.45
C VAL A 54 1.17 -9.43 3.19
N ILE A 55 -0.11 -9.10 3.23
CA ILE A 55 -0.96 -9.08 2.04
C ILE A 55 -1.31 -7.64 1.74
N LEU A 56 -1.03 -7.23 0.52
CA LEU A 56 -1.12 -5.86 0.05
C LEU A 56 -2.08 -5.78 -1.14
N TYR A 57 -2.98 -4.81 -1.08
CA TYR A 57 -3.75 -4.37 -2.22
C TYR A 57 -3.09 -3.15 -2.85
N ARG A 58 -3.02 -3.16 -4.19
CA ARG A 58 -2.58 -2.03 -5.00
C ARG A 58 -3.49 -1.92 -6.24
N SER A 59 -3.82 -0.68 -6.59
CA SER A 59 -4.36 -0.33 -7.90
C SER A 59 -3.22 0.03 -8.84
N ASP A 60 -3.25 -0.47 -10.09
CA ASP A 60 -2.27 -0.11 -11.13
C ASP A 60 -2.99 -0.11 -12.48
N ASP A 61 -3.01 1.04 -13.16
CA ASP A 61 -3.68 1.24 -14.46
C ASP A 61 -5.13 0.69 -14.52
N GLY A 62 -5.91 0.89 -13.45
CA GLY A 62 -7.30 0.41 -13.32
C GLY A 62 -7.44 -1.09 -13.05
N SER A 63 -6.32 -1.80 -12.86
CA SER A 63 -6.31 -3.18 -12.39
C SER A 63 -6.13 -3.24 -10.88
N HIS A 64 -6.90 -4.11 -10.23
CA HIS A 64 -6.87 -4.30 -8.79
C HIS A 64 -6.09 -5.56 -8.45
N TRP A 65 -4.99 -5.44 -7.71
CA TRP A 65 -4.13 -6.56 -7.38
C TRP A 65 -4.06 -6.78 -5.88
N LEU A 66 -4.22 -8.03 -5.47
CA LEU A 66 -3.88 -8.52 -4.15
C LEU A 66 -2.58 -9.30 -4.28
N ILE A 67 -1.58 -8.99 -3.45
CA ILE A 67 -0.25 -9.59 -3.53
C ILE A 67 0.20 -9.96 -2.12
N THR A 68 0.65 -11.20 -1.95
CA THR A 68 1.28 -11.66 -0.71
C THR A 68 2.79 -11.53 -0.84
N TYR A 69 3.40 -10.84 0.10
CA TYR A 69 4.84 -10.65 0.20
C TYR A 69 5.40 -11.29 1.45
N THR A 70 6.58 -11.91 1.33
CA THR A 70 7.49 -12.14 2.45
C THR A 70 8.53 -11.03 2.50
N ILE A 71 8.81 -10.50 3.69
CA ILE A 71 9.79 -9.43 3.89
C ILE A 71 11.07 -10.04 4.49
N ASP A 72 12.23 -9.67 3.98
CA ASP A 72 13.48 -10.14 4.55
C ASP A 72 13.84 -9.41 5.84
N ARG A 73 14.14 -10.16 6.90
CA ARG A 73 14.51 -9.57 8.19
C ARG A 73 15.87 -8.88 8.21
N THR A 74 16.76 -9.27 7.31
CA THR A 74 18.12 -8.73 7.21
C THR A 74 18.23 -7.57 6.23
N ASP A 75 17.22 -7.39 5.38
CA ASP A 75 17.17 -6.37 4.34
C ASP A 75 15.75 -5.81 4.25
N LYS A 76 15.51 -4.69 4.93
CA LYS A 76 14.20 -4.02 5.01
C LYS A 76 13.62 -3.61 3.65
N ASN A 77 14.44 -3.56 2.60
CA ASN A 77 14.00 -3.18 1.26
C ASN A 77 13.69 -4.40 0.38
N ARG A 78 13.92 -5.62 0.87
CA ARG A 78 13.71 -6.85 0.10
C ARG A 78 12.35 -7.46 0.39
N PHE A 79 11.43 -7.20 -0.54
CA PHE A 79 10.11 -7.83 -0.60
C PHE A 79 10.12 -8.92 -1.68
N THR A 80 9.66 -10.12 -1.33
CA THR A 80 9.52 -11.23 -2.28
C THR A 80 8.04 -11.57 -2.44
N ALA A 81 7.50 -11.38 -3.64
CA ALA A 81 6.12 -11.77 -3.93
C ALA A 81 6.03 -13.30 -3.98
N ILE A 82 5.11 -13.86 -3.18
CA ILE A 82 4.88 -15.32 -3.13
C ILE A 82 3.57 -15.74 -3.79
N ALA A 83 2.59 -14.83 -3.86
CA ALA A 83 1.33 -15.04 -4.57
C ALA A 83 0.78 -13.70 -5.04
N SER A 84 0.11 -13.69 -6.19
CA SER A 84 -0.65 -12.54 -6.68
C SER A 84 -1.98 -12.99 -7.25
N ARG A 85 -3.00 -12.15 -7.09
CA ARG A 85 -4.33 -12.36 -7.67
C ARG A 85 -4.93 -11.03 -8.07
N GLN A 86 -5.41 -10.96 -9.30
CA GLN A 86 -6.22 -9.84 -9.74
C GLN A 86 -7.62 -9.96 -9.14
N LEU A 87 -8.11 -8.88 -8.55
CA LEU A 87 -9.46 -8.73 -8.06
C LEU A 87 -10.35 -8.14 -9.15
N PRO A 88 -11.64 -8.50 -9.20
CA PRO A 88 -12.56 -7.94 -10.18
C PRO A 88 -12.88 -6.46 -9.92
N LYS A 89 -12.67 -5.97 -8.68
CA LYS A 89 -12.97 -4.60 -8.22
C LYS A 89 -12.04 -4.20 -7.08
N ALA A 90 -11.95 -2.90 -6.82
CA ALA A 90 -11.27 -2.36 -5.65
C ALA A 90 -11.93 -2.90 -4.36
N PRO A 91 -11.15 -3.35 -3.38
CA PRO A 91 -11.65 -3.72 -2.08
C PRO A 91 -11.99 -2.47 -1.26
N GLU A 92 -13.15 -2.50 -0.62
CA GLU A 92 -13.60 -1.48 0.33
C GLU A 92 -12.77 -1.57 1.61
N SER A 93 -12.49 -2.80 2.06
CA SER A 93 -11.73 -3.10 3.28
C SER A 93 -10.86 -4.35 3.12
N LEU A 94 -9.73 -4.37 3.83
CA LEU A 94 -8.91 -5.56 4.05
C LEU A 94 -8.73 -5.80 5.55
N ILE A 95 -8.97 -7.03 6.00
CA ILE A 95 -8.82 -7.41 7.41
C ILE A 95 -8.16 -8.79 7.50
N GLY A 96 -7.24 -9.00 8.44
CA GLY A 96 -6.64 -10.31 8.69
C GLY A 96 -7.62 -11.35 9.24
N ASP A 97 -7.27 -12.62 9.07
CA ASP A 97 -7.97 -13.72 9.74
C ASP A 97 -7.47 -13.91 11.18
N LYS A 98 -8.33 -14.35 12.10
CA LYS A 98 -8.03 -14.57 13.52
C LYS A 98 -7.06 -15.74 13.74
N GLU A 99 -7.11 -16.76 12.89
CA GLU A 99 -6.41 -18.04 13.15
C GLU A 99 -5.48 -18.47 12.01
N ASN A 100 -5.72 -18.03 10.78
CA ASN A 100 -4.94 -18.43 9.60
C ASN A 100 -4.14 -17.27 8.98
N THR A 101 -3.14 -17.60 8.17
CA THR A 101 -2.33 -16.65 7.37
C THR A 101 -3.06 -16.19 6.10
N GLY A 102 -4.31 -15.72 6.24
CA GLY A 102 -5.14 -15.25 5.14
C GLY A 102 -5.69 -13.85 5.36
N VAL A 103 -6.44 -13.37 4.38
CA VAL A 103 -7.08 -12.05 4.41
C VAL A 103 -8.55 -12.14 4.02
N TRP A 104 -9.35 -11.37 4.73
CA TRP A 104 -10.73 -11.05 4.39
C TRP A 104 -10.77 -9.77 3.58
N VAL A 105 -11.41 -9.86 2.42
CA VAL A 105 -11.51 -8.76 1.45
C VAL A 105 -12.99 -8.42 1.31
N GLU A 106 -13.34 -7.17 1.58
CA GLU A 106 -14.69 -6.65 1.36
C GLU A 106 -14.80 -6.09 -0.06
N MET A 107 -15.70 -6.65 -0.86
CA MET A 107 -16.00 -6.17 -2.20
C MET A 107 -17.52 -6.15 -2.37
N GLN A 108 -18.09 -4.99 -2.69
CA GLN A 108 -19.53 -4.85 -2.91
C GLN A 108 -20.36 -5.35 -1.72
N GLU A 109 -20.01 -4.89 -0.51
CA GLU A 109 -20.68 -5.26 0.74
C GLU A 109 -20.60 -6.76 1.10
N ASN A 110 -19.79 -7.55 0.39
CA ASN A 110 -19.60 -8.97 0.64
C ASN A 110 -18.16 -9.28 1.04
N TRP A 111 -18.01 -10.18 2.01
CA TRP A 111 -16.71 -10.60 2.52
C TRP A 111 -16.25 -11.89 1.85
N HIS A 112 -15.05 -11.84 1.28
CA HIS A 112 -14.40 -12.94 0.60
C HIS A 112 -13.11 -13.29 1.34
N PHE A 113 -12.96 -14.55 1.73
CA PHE A 113 -11.72 -15.02 2.35
C PHE A 113 -10.75 -15.53 1.29
N PHE A 114 -9.52 -15.04 1.36
CA PHE A 114 -8.41 -15.51 0.56
C PHE A 114 -7.33 -16.09 1.47
N ASN A 115 -6.90 -17.31 1.19
CA ASN A 115 -5.80 -17.93 1.91
C ASN A 115 -4.44 -17.29 1.54
N GLU A 116 -3.35 -17.79 2.10
CA GLU A 116 -1.99 -17.27 1.87
C GLU A 116 -1.57 -17.30 0.39
N GLN A 117 -2.07 -18.27 -0.39
CA GLN A 117 -1.82 -18.37 -1.83
C GLN A 117 -2.81 -17.56 -2.67
N LEU A 118 -3.59 -16.69 -2.01
CA LEU A 118 -4.65 -15.87 -2.61
C LEU A 118 -5.71 -16.67 -3.36
N LYS A 119 -5.92 -17.93 -2.94
CA LYS A 119 -7.06 -18.73 -3.40
C LYS A 119 -8.25 -18.40 -2.52
N GLU A 120 -9.40 -18.26 -3.16
CA GLU A 120 -10.64 -17.95 -2.47
C GLU A 120 -11.20 -19.24 -1.90
N GLU A 121 -11.54 -19.22 -0.62
CA GLU A 121 -12.02 -20.40 0.09
C GLU A 121 -13.25 -20.02 0.92
N LYS A 122 -14.13 -21.01 1.14
CA LYS A 122 -15.24 -20.83 2.06
C LYS A 122 -14.70 -20.85 3.48
N ARG A 123 -14.96 -19.77 4.22
CA ARG A 123 -14.63 -19.64 5.63
C ARG A 123 -15.77 -18.94 6.35
N ASP A 124 -15.94 -19.23 7.63
CA ASP A 124 -16.94 -18.56 8.46
C ASP A 124 -16.45 -17.14 8.81
N THR A 125 -17.32 -16.15 8.67
CA THR A 125 -17.00 -14.74 8.93
C THR A 125 -16.69 -14.46 10.41
N HIS A 126 -17.07 -15.35 11.33
CA HIS A 126 -16.65 -15.29 12.73
C HIS A 126 -15.11 -15.24 12.90
N TYR A 127 -14.36 -15.86 11.97
CA TYR A 127 -12.89 -15.88 11.97
C TYR A 127 -12.26 -14.59 11.44
N ARG A 128 -13.04 -13.63 10.94
CA ARG A 128 -12.53 -12.31 10.59
C ARG A 128 -12.12 -11.56 11.86
N LYS A 129 -10.96 -10.90 11.87
CA LYS A 129 -10.58 -10.01 12.97
C LYS A 129 -11.60 -8.87 13.10
N GLU A 130 -11.73 -8.35 14.32
CA GLU A 130 -12.59 -7.20 14.62
C GLU A 130 -11.76 -5.92 14.59
N GLY A 131 -12.27 -4.88 13.92
CA GLY A 131 -11.58 -3.59 13.74
C GLY A 131 -11.08 -3.34 12.31
N THR A 132 -10.83 -2.07 12.00
CA THR A 132 -10.48 -1.59 10.65
C THR A 132 -8.98 -1.38 10.42
N SER A 133 -8.14 -1.38 11.46
CA SER A 133 -6.69 -1.36 11.29
C SER A 133 -5.99 -2.28 12.28
N GLU A 134 -5.07 -3.10 11.77
CA GLU A 134 -4.15 -3.91 12.59
C GLU A 134 -3.00 -3.05 13.17
N GLY A 135 -3.09 -1.73 13.03
CA GLY A 135 -2.08 -0.79 13.45
C GLY A 135 -2.02 -0.62 14.97
N VAL A 136 -0.83 -0.37 15.48
CA VAL A 136 -0.65 0.08 16.86
C VAL A 136 -0.86 1.58 16.96
N PRO A 137 -1.37 2.10 18.09
CA PRO A 137 -1.44 3.54 18.31
C PRO A 137 -0.05 4.19 18.21
N PHE A 138 0.02 5.29 17.47
CA PHE A 138 1.23 6.07 17.31
C PHE A 138 0.95 7.58 17.37
N GLN A 139 1.98 8.36 17.63
CA GLN A 139 1.97 9.81 17.55
C GLN A 139 3.05 10.26 16.57
N ILE A 140 2.86 11.41 15.94
CA ILE A 140 3.88 12.06 15.12
C ILE A 140 4.19 13.40 15.79
N ASP A 141 5.47 13.65 16.06
CA ASP A 141 5.92 14.94 16.59
C ASP A 141 6.14 16.00 15.48
N GLU A 142 6.48 17.22 15.89
CA GLU A 142 6.74 18.34 14.97
C GLU A 142 7.94 18.08 14.04
N GLU A 143 8.87 17.21 14.43
CA GLU A 143 10.04 16.82 13.65
C GLU A 143 9.78 15.61 12.72
N LYS A 144 8.51 15.21 12.55
CA LYS A 144 8.11 14.04 11.74
C LYS A 144 8.72 12.73 12.25
N THR A 145 8.88 12.61 13.57
CA THR A 145 9.23 11.36 14.23
C THR A 145 7.96 10.64 14.67
N ILE A 146 7.81 9.40 14.24
CA ILE A 146 6.75 8.52 14.74
C ILE A 146 7.18 7.95 16.07
N ILE A 147 6.29 8.02 17.06
CA ILE A 147 6.49 7.54 18.41
C ILE A 147 5.44 6.47 18.69
N VAL A 148 5.90 5.23 18.86
CA VAL A 148 5.05 4.08 19.22
C VAL A 148 5.21 3.77 20.71
N SER A 149 4.11 3.91 21.45
CA SER A 149 4.07 3.60 22.88
C SER A 149 3.94 2.09 23.11
N THR A 150 5.00 1.47 23.60
CA THR A 150 5.13 0.01 23.69
C THR A 150 4.98 -0.57 25.10
N GLY A 151 4.53 0.22 26.08
CA GLY A 151 4.50 -0.13 27.51
C GLY A 151 5.88 -0.12 28.18
N GLY A 152 6.96 0.04 27.40
CA GLY A 152 8.34 0.22 27.83
C GLY A 152 8.94 1.49 27.24
N HIS A 153 10.18 1.41 26.74
CA HIS A 153 10.77 2.55 26.03
C HIS A 153 10.06 2.77 24.68
N PRO A 154 9.59 3.99 24.41
CA PRO A 154 8.90 4.29 23.16
C PRO A 154 9.86 4.10 22.00
N ILE A 155 9.37 3.42 20.95
CA ILE A 155 10.11 3.22 19.72
C ILE A 155 9.92 4.45 18.85
N ARG A 156 11.03 4.93 18.28
CA ARG A 156 11.05 6.14 17.45
C ARG A 156 11.68 5.85 16.11
N PHE A 157 11.10 6.40 15.05
CA PHE A 157 11.69 6.39 13.73
C PHE A 157 11.27 7.65 12.96
N LYS A 158 12.19 8.16 12.15
CA LYS A 158 11.94 9.34 11.31
C LYS A 158 11.25 8.92 10.02
N VAL A 159 10.28 9.72 9.59
CA VAL A 159 9.69 9.63 8.24
C VAL A 159 10.03 10.87 7.44
N GLU A 160 9.86 10.77 6.12
CA GLU A 160 10.12 11.90 5.24
C GLU A 160 9.04 12.99 5.45
N PRO A 161 9.35 14.27 5.18
CA PRO A 161 8.42 15.37 5.44
C PRO A 161 7.06 15.20 4.76
N ASP A 162 7.08 14.61 3.56
CA ASP A 162 5.92 14.39 2.69
C ASP A 162 5.18 13.07 2.97
N ASP A 163 5.71 12.22 3.87
CA ASP A 163 5.06 10.97 4.24
C ASP A 163 3.84 11.24 5.13
N GLN A 164 2.67 10.83 4.65
CA GLN A 164 1.43 10.80 5.43
C GLN A 164 1.17 9.37 5.92
N VAL A 165 1.43 9.14 7.21
CA VAL A 165 1.35 7.81 7.80
C VAL A 165 -0.07 7.50 8.24
N VAL A 166 -0.61 6.40 7.72
CA VAL A 166 -1.97 5.92 7.97
C VAL A 166 -1.98 4.86 9.06
N SER A 167 -1.01 3.95 9.05
CA SER A 167 -0.93 2.86 10.02
C SER A 167 0.51 2.42 10.28
N VAL A 168 0.75 1.90 11.47
CA VAL A 168 2.04 1.36 11.91
C VAL A 168 1.81 -0.03 12.46
N CYS A 169 2.43 -1.06 11.88
CA CYS A 169 2.23 -2.45 12.29
C CYS A 169 3.58 -3.12 12.62
N PRO A 170 3.70 -3.87 13.72
CA PRO A 170 4.91 -4.66 13.98
C PRO A 170 4.99 -5.83 12.99
N LEU A 171 6.18 -6.05 12.44
CA LEU A 171 6.46 -7.22 11.59
C LEU A 171 7.19 -8.33 12.37
N THR A 172 7.65 -8.05 13.58
CA THR A 172 8.42 -9.00 14.40
C THR A 172 7.95 -8.96 15.84
N VAL A 173 8.01 -10.10 16.53
CA VAL A 173 7.66 -10.19 17.96
C VAL A 173 8.63 -9.37 18.82
N ASP A 174 9.91 -9.37 18.46
CA ASP A 174 10.96 -8.57 19.11
C ASP A 174 10.91 -7.08 18.77
N ARG A 175 9.96 -6.67 17.91
CA ARG A 175 9.74 -5.28 17.48
C ARG A 175 10.94 -4.65 16.77
N SER A 176 11.85 -5.46 16.22
CA SER A 176 12.99 -4.96 15.43
C SER A 176 12.60 -4.39 14.07
N LEU A 177 11.47 -4.84 13.51
CA LEU A 177 10.95 -4.44 12.19
C LEU A 177 9.49 -4.01 12.27
N TRP A 178 9.17 -2.96 11.52
CA TRP A 178 7.86 -2.32 11.48
C TRP A 178 7.46 -2.01 10.03
N LEU A 179 6.18 -2.16 9.75
CA LEU A 179 5.54 -1.75 8.50
C LEU A 179 4.85 -0.40 8.72
N LEU A 180 5.13 0.55 7.85
CA LEU A 180 4.44 1.83 7.76
C LEU A 180 3.56 1.81 6.52
N LEU A 181 2.25 1.89 6.73
CA LEU A 181 1.32 2.20 5.66
C LEU A 181 1.25 3.71 5.53
N LEU A 182 1.66 4.22 4.38
CA LEU A 182 1.51 5.61 3.99
C LEU A 182 0.28 5.73 3.07
N GLU A 183 -0.21 6.94 2.86
CA GLU A 183 -1.38 7.18 2.00
C GLU A 183 -1.16 6.67 0.57
N ASN A 184 0.08 6.71 0.06
CA ASN A 184 0.42 6.34 -1.32
C ASN A 184 1.56 5.31 -1.43
N ASP A 185 2.01 4.72 -0.33
CA ASP A 185 3.17 3.82 -0.32
C ASP A 185 3.19 2.92 0.93
N VAL A 186 4.06 1.91 0.94
CA VAL A 186 4.34 1.07 2.10
C VAL A 186 5.84 0.99 2.33
N LYS A 187 6.29 1.39 3.53
CA LYS A 187 7.70 1.37 3.93
C LYS A 187 7.94 0.38 5.06
N VAL A 188 9.12 -0.22 5.11
CA VAL A 188 9.57 -1.01 6.27
C VAL A 188 10.69 -0.26 6.97
N VAL A 189 10.56 -0.12 8.28
CA VAL A 189 11.53 0.57 9.14
C VAL A 189 12.05 -0.36 10.23
N VAL A 190 13.26 -0.08 10.68
CA VAL A 190 13.95 -0.82 11.74
C VAL A 190 13.93 0.05 12.98
N SER A 191 13.62 -0.52 14.13
CA SER A 191 13.77 0.18 15.41
C SER A 191 15.24 0.17 15.83
N GLU A 192 15.79 1.33 16.17
CA GLU A 192 17.08 1.44 16.86
C GLU A 192 16.96 1.15 18.35
#